data_AF-A0A0W0XG42-F1
#
_entry.id   AF-A0A0W0XG42-F1
#
_cell.length_a   1.000
_cell.length_b   1.000
_cell.length_c   1.000
_cell.angle_alpha   90.00
_cell.angle_beta   90.00
_cell.angle_gamma   90.00
#
_symmetry.space_group_name_H-M   'P 1'
#
loop_
_entity.id
_entity.type
_entity.pdbx_description
1 polymer ?
#
loop_
_entity_poly.entity_id
_entity_poly.type
_entity_poly.pdbx_seq_one_letter_code
_entity_poly.pdbx_strand_id
1 'polypeptide(L)'
;MTKSIRELLKNMRAELRPAKKGAKYYFDISENPAERQGEFNKLVEFLTDKELYKHSRALNSNSSCTFGLSYILLEFRDASYDEMVNRLDTLLEELEQEEIERAVSLKDSKLQTNMPIVAITFYSKRNKTGKGYYDGIFTETERKDVLHLKNGLQAAAKARQQPLPQIEITVFLIPNWREGETYRSPAYLAAKKRMLDEARWLYGEGIIVKDFLEDSGVTQEELDFLQHCESMGSVADLVKSRTIIDNAGRPCLQTDSNVTWANNDFERLYELTFLQNTDAFNVSRCSDVYIAAHNKLIFIGSQSKLPEILQGTLVEYCRKYKEDPWHMNRDCNGVYDFAFCEAMYKHGATYIVRVNDRYNVNQVFDFYPANLKDSRYRLIPMVIPCQRETWRGGKGEESLAVKELLGELCLEDGSKIPALTIEINGVHYNFNHFKSIVKVYTNCPLWHTFEGNYQYFFQTGDKFKEAKYCHQKFLEKLDKDLCMLVLTAYYEAARTVCLAREGETKWNPLRELTKLFIKNEEASEALCQRLFNCTVAELHENPDREIIYEAHEFTAPIISSYASKHPSKFFSLKFERTPQHSNEKINAGLKEIAGETTPMASRSMEI
;
A
#
# COMPACT_ATOMS: atom_id res chain seq x y z
N MET A 1 1.21 -20.31 32.55
CA MET A 1 -0.21 -20.62 32.79
C MET A 1 -0.50 -22.09 32.47
N THR A 2 -0.35 -22.54 31.21
CA THR A 2 -0.52 -23.95 30.80
C THR A 2 0.30 -24.93 31.64
N LYS A 3 1.56 -24.59 31.95
CA LYS A 3 2.43 -25.35 32.87
C LYS A 3 1.85 -25.54 34.29
N SER A 4 1.18 -24.53 34.85
CA SER A 4 0.58 -24.60 36.20
C SER A 4 -0.70 -25.42 36.21
N ILE A 5 -1.53 -25.29 35.18
CA ILE A 5 -2.74 -26.10 34.99
C ILE A 5 -2.37 -27.57 34.75
N ARG A 6 -1.33 -27.84 33.95
CA ARG A 6 -0.84 -29.20 33.73
C ARG A 6 -0.32 -29.85 35.01
N GLU A 7 0.46 -29.13 35.81
CA GLU A 7 0.93 -29.68 37.10
C GLU A 7 -0.24 -29.95 38.05
N LEU A 8 -1.26 -29.09 38.08
CA LEU A 8 -2.48 -29.34 38.85
C LEU A 8 -3.21 -30.61 38.37
N LEU A 9 -3.44 -30.77 37.06
CA LEU A 9 -4.11 -31.94 36.48
C LEU A 9 -3.29 -33.23 36.67
N LYS A 10 -1.94 -33.14 36.61
CA LYS A 10 -1.04 -34.26 36.91
C LYS A 10 -1.11 -34.66 38.38
N ASN A 11 -1.16 -33.70 39.29
CA ASN A 11 -1.31 -33.97 40.72
C ASN A 11 -2.68 -34.59 41.02
N MET A 12 -3.76 -34.08 40.43
CA MET A 12 -5.08 -34.70 40.52
C MET A 12 -5.08 -36.13 39.98
N ARG A 13 -4.48 -36.37 38.81
CA ARG A 13 -4.34 -37.73 38.24
C ARG A 13 -3.50 -38.66 39.13
N ALA A 14 -2.46 -38.14 39.77
CA ALA A 14 -1.57 -38.91 40.65
C ALA A 14 -2.24 -39.27 41.98
N GLU A 15 -3.02 -38.36 42.56
CA GLU A 15 -3.82 -38.62 43.76
C GLU A 15 -4.98 -39.58 43.46
N LEU A 16 -5.54 -39.52 42.25
CA LEU A 16 -6.63 -40.41 41.84
C LEU A 16 -6.16 -41.82 41.52
N ARG A 17 -4.93 -42.07 41.04
CA ARG A 17 -4.41 -43.44 40.83
C ARG A 17 -3.91 -44.04 42.16
N PRO A 18 -4.63 -44.96 42.85
CA PRO A 18 -4.00 -45.70 43.92
C PRO A 18 -2.92 -46.59 43.31
N ALA A 19 -1.74 -46.60 43.92
CA ALA A 19 -0.52 -47.21 43.42
C ALA A 19 -0.72 -48.64 42.88
N LYS A 20 -0.63 -48.80 41.55
CA LYS A 20 -0.63 -50.13 40.91
C LYS A 20 0.66 -50.94 41.16
N LYS A 21 1.60 -50.46 41.97
CA LYS A 21 2.78 -51.22 42.41
C LYS A 21 3.26 -50.80 43.81
N GLY A 22 2.92 -51.60 44.82
CA GLY A 22 3.85 -51.97 45.90
C GLY A 22 4.09 -51.02 47.08
N ALA A 23 3.38 -49.90 47.23
CA ALA A 23 3.45 -49.10 48.46
C ALA A 23 2.23 -49.38 49.35
N LYS A 24 2.46 -50.01 50.51
CA LYS A 24 1.46 -50.20 51.57
C LYS A 24 1.08 -48.83 52.16
N TYR A 25 -0.01 -48.25 51.67
CA TYR A 25 -0.94 -47.54 52.55
C TYR A 25 -2.14 -48.47 52.74
N TYR A 26 -2.41 -48.84 53.99
CA TYR A 26 -3.56 -49.64 54.36
C TYR A 26 -4.83 -48.83 54.05
N PHE A 27 -5.47 -49.15 52.93
CA PHE A 27 -6.93 -49.11 52.85
C PHE A 27 -7.36 -50.54 52.58
N ASP A 28 -7.97 -51.15 53.59
CA ASP A 28 -8.41 -52.53 53.55
C ASP A 28 -9.41 -52.71 52.40
N ILE A 29 -9.24 -53.78 51.63
CA ILE A 29 -9.94 -53.99 50.35
C ILE A 29 -11.38 -54.51 50.60
N SER A 30 -11.85 -54.50 51.86
CA SER A 30 -13.19 -54.93 52.25
C SER A 30 -14.23 -53.81 52.37
N GLU A 31 -13.90 -52.54 52.11
CA GLU A 31 -14.82 -51.42 52.39
C GLU A 31 -15.66 -50.96 51.20
N ASN A 32 -16.88 -50.54 51.56
CA ASN A 32 -18.07 -50.32 50.76
C ASN A 32 -17.84 -49.24 49.68
N PRO A 33 -18.30 -49.41 48.42
CA PRO A 33 -18.24 -48.38 47.38
C PRO A 33 -18.74 -46.99 47.83
N ALA A 34 -19.67 -46.93 48.79
CA ALA A 34 -20.16 -45.69 49.38
C ALA A 34 -19.12 -44.94 50.22
N GLU A 35 -18.19 -45.64 50.89
CA GLU A 35 -17.11 -45.03 51.69
C GLU A 35 -16.02 -44.45 50.78
N ARG A 36 -15.71 -45.10 49.66
CA ARG A 36 -14.82 -44.53 48.63
C ARG A 36 -15.40 -43.26 48.02
N GLN A 37 -16.71 -43.25 47.74
CA GLN A 37 -17.38 -42.02 47.28
C GLN A 37 -17.37 -40.93 48.35
N GLY A 38 -17.46 -41.29 49.64
CA GLY A 38 -17.38 -40.36 50.76
C GLY A 38 -16.00 -39.71 50.94
N GLU A 39 -14.92 -40.48 50.87
CA GLU A 39 -13.55 -39.93 50.89
C GLU A 39 -13.23 -39.13 49.63
N PHE A 40 -13.75 -39.56 48.48
CA PHE A 40 -13.63 -38.84 47.21
C PHE A 40 -14.38 -37.51 47.22
N ASN A 41 -15.61 -37.45 47.75
CA ASN A 41 -16.36 -36.20 47.90
C ASN A 41 -15.62 -35.20 48.79
N LYS A 42 -14.91 -35.68 49.84
CA LYS A 42 -14.03 -34.85 50.68
C LYS A 42 -12.81 -34.32 49.91
N LEU A 43 -12.25 -35.10 48.98
CA LEU A 43 -11.17 -34.65 48.10
C LEU A 43 -11.65 -33.57 47.11
N VAL A 44 -12.83 -33.76 46.52
CA VAL A 44 -13.46 -32.76 45.64
C VAL A 44 -13.77 -31.47 46.40
N GLU A 45 -14.31 -31.56 47.62
CA GLU A 45 -14.47 -30.41 48.54
C GLU A 45 -13.13 -29.74 48.87
N PHE A 46 -12.09 -30.52 49.19
CA PHE A 46 -10.76 -30.00 49.50
C PHE A 46 -10.14 -29.23 48.32
N LEU A 47 -10.26 -29.76 47.10
CA LEU A 47 -9.75 -29.15 45.87
C LEU A 47 -10.55 -27.89 45.49
N THR A 48 -11.87 -27.87 45.75
CA THR A 48 -12.71 -26.69 45.51
C THR A 48 -12.51 -25.58 46.53
N ASP A 49 -12.21 -25.91 47.79
CA ASP A 49 -12.20 -24.92 48.89
C ASP A 49 -10.80 -24.32 49.18
N LYS A 50 -9.70 -25.08 49.02
CA LYS A 50 -8.34 -24.61 49.40
C LYS A 50 -7.42 -24.17 48.27
N GLU A 51 -7.39 -24.89 47.14
CA GLU A 51 -6.50 -24.55 46.01
C GLU A 51 -7.15 -23.59 45.02
N LEU A 52 -8.47 -23.72 44.79
CA LEU A 52 -9.23 -22.85 43.90
C LEU A 52 -9.28 -21.40 44.39
N TYR A 53 -9.38 -21.19 45.70
CA TYR A 53 -9.36 -19.86 46.31
C TYR A 53 -7.97 -19.20 46.26
N LYS A 54 -6.91 -20.01 46.32
CA LYS A 54 -5.52 -19.54 46.17
C LYS A 54 -5.19 -19.20 44.72
N HIS A 55 -5.64 -19.99 43.76
CA HIS A 55 -5.39 -19.78 42.34
C HIS A 55 -6.35 -18.77 41.69
N SER A 56 -7.60 -18.65 42.14
CA SER A 56 -8.53 -17.61 41.64
C SER A 56 -8.05 -16.20 41.93
N ARG A 57 -7.40 -15.97 43.08
CA ARG A 57 -6.75 -14.69 43.41
C ARG A 57 -5.57 -14.35 42.48
N ALA A 58 -4.88 -15.36 41.94
CA ALA A 58 -3.79 -15.18 40.99
C ALA A 58 -4.27 -15.10 39.51
N LEU A 59 -5.51 -15.52 39.22
CA LEU A 59 -6.09 -15.63 37.88
C LEU A 59 -7.04 -14.47 37.49
N ASN A 60 -7.22 -13.47 38.36
CA ASN A 60 -8.14 -12.34 38.18
C ASN A 60 -7.76 -11.33 37.08
N SER A 61 -6.91 -11.69 36.10
CA SER A 61 -6.54 -10.82 34.98
C SER A 61 -6.82 -11.41 33.59
N ASN A 62 -7.41 -12.61 33.47
CA ASN A 62 -7.87 -13.15 32.17
C ASN A 62 -9.08 -14.09 32.35
N SER A 63 -10.21 -13.70 31.78
CA SER A 63 -11.54 -14.26 32.09
C SER A 63 -11.88 -15.61 31.45
N SER A 64 -11.15 -16.08 30.43
CA SER A 64 -11.52 -17.32 29.71
C SER A 64 -11.08 -18.62 30.41
N CYS A 65 -9.95 -18.62 31.13
CA CYS A 65 -9.42 -19.83 31.77
C CYS A 65 -10.14 -20.21 33.08
N THR A 66 -10.65 -19.23 33.82
CA THR A 66 -11.40 -19.46 35.07
C THR A 66 -12.76 -20.13 34.80
N PHE A 67 -13.37 -19.86 33.64
CA PHE A 67 -14.58 -20.54 33.18
C PHE A 67 -14.32 -22.01 32.84
N GLY A 68 -13.19 -22.33 32.21
CA GLY A 68 -12.83 -23.70 31.84
C GLY A 68 -12.63 -24.64 33.03
N LEU A 69 -11.88 -24.20 34.05
CA LEU A 69 -11.63 -25.00 35.27
C LEU A 69 -12.91 -25.23 36.09
N SER A 70 -13.77 -24.22 36.19
CA SER A 70 -15.06 -24.33 36.88
C SER A 70 -16.00 -25.30 36.16
N TYR A 71 -15.96 -25.32 34.82
CA TYR A 71 -16.77 -26.23 34.00
C TYR A 71 -16.29 -27.68 34.11
N ILE A 72 -14.98 -27.92 34.11
CA ILE A 72 -14.39 -29.26 34.31
C ILE A 72 -14.79 -29.85 35.68
N LEU A 73 -14.81 -29.02 36.73
CA LEU A 73 -15.22 -29.46 38.07
C LEU A 73 -16.73 -29.71 38.18
N LEU A 74 -17.55 -28.98 37.40
CA LEU A 74 -18.98 -29.24 37.29
C LEU A 74 -19.26 -30.56 36.53
N GLU A 75 -18.50 -30.87 35.47
CA GLU A 75 -18.58 -32.15 34.77
C GLU A 75 -18.19 -33.33 35.68
N PHE A 76 -17.25 -33.13 36.61
CA PHE A 76 -16.80 -34.16 37.56
C PHE A 76 -17.75 -34.39 38.75
N ARG A 77 -18.74 -33.53 38.96
CA ARG A 77 -19.65 -33.64 40.10
C ARG A 77 -20.55 -34.88 40.02
N ASP A 78 -20.96 -35.26 38.81
CA ASP A 78 -21.91 -36.35 38.56
C ASP A 78 -21.29 -37.53 37.79
N ALA A 79 -19.99 -37.47 37.49
CA ALA A 79 -19.28 -38.50 36.74
C ALA A 79 -18.81 -39.65 37.65
N SER A 80 -18.81 -40.87 37.10
CA SER A 80 -18.19 -42.02 37.76
C SER A 80 -16.66 -41.88 37.78
N TYR A 81 -15.99 -42.57 38.71
CA TYR A 81 -14.54 -42.53 38.86
C TYR A 81 -13.79 -42.82 37.54
N ASP A 82 -14.24 -43.81 36.77
CA ASP A 82 -13.61 -44.18 35.49
C ASP A 82 -13.83 -43.11 34.40
N GLU A 83 -15.00 -42.46 34.37
CA GLU A 83 -15.29 -41.34 33.45
C GLU A 83 -14.39 -40.14 33.74
N MET A 84 -14.15 -39.84 35.02
CA MET A 84 -13.28 -38.73 35.42
C MET A 84 -11.81 -39.00 35.07
N VAL A 85 -11.31 -40.22 35.31
CA VAL A 85 -9.92 -40.58 34.95
C VAL A 85 -9.72 -40.52 33.44
N ASN A 86 -10.67 -41.04 32.65
CA ASN A 86 -10.59 -40.95 31.19
C ASN A 86 -10.63 -39.51 30.71
N ARG A 87 -11.48 -38.66 31.30
CA ARG A 87 -11.57 -37.24 30.93
C ARG A 87 -10.31 -36.46 31.30
N LEU A 88 -9.68 -36.75 32.44
CA LEU A 88 -8.39 -36.18 32.82
C LEU A 88 -7.27 -36.59 31.85
N ASP A 89 -7.26 -37.85 31.43
CA ASP A 89 -6.29 -38.35 30.44
C ASP A 89 -6.48 -37.65 29.09
N THR A 90 -7.73 -37.51 28.61
CA THR A 90 -8.04 -36.74 27.38
C THR A 90 -7.62 -35.27 27.49
N LEU A 91 -7.93 -34.59 28.60
CA LEU A 91 -7.56 -33.18 28.78
C LEU A 91 -6.03 -32.98 28.83
N LEU A 92 -5.30 -33.93 29.41
CA LEU A 92 -3.84 -33.90 29.42
C LEU A 92 -3.25 -34.09 28.02
N GLU A 93 -3.82 -34.97 27.21
CA GLU A 93 -3.45 -35.17 25.80
C GLU A 93 -3.75 -33.94 24.95
N GLU A 94 -4.94 -33.34 25.10
CA GLU A 94 -5.32 -32.09 24.41
C GLU A 94 -4.36 -30.94 24.76
N LEU A 95 -4.00 -30.78 26.04
CA LEU A 95 -3.03 -29.77 26.49
C LEU A 95 -1.59 -30.05 26.05
N GLU A 96 -1.22 -31.32 25.83
CA GLU A 96 0.08 -31.69 25.28
C GLU A 96 0.14 -31.38 23.79
N GLN A 97 -0.92 -31.67 23.06
CA GLN A 97 -1.05 -31.35 21.64
C GLN A 97 -1.07 -29.83 21.39
N GLU A 98 -1.82 -29.07 22.18
CA GLU A 98 -1.85 -27.60 22.07
C GLU A 98 -0.48 -26.96 22.39
N GLU A 99 0.29 -27.52 23.32
CA GLU A 99 1.66 -27.05 23.59
C GLU A 99 2.64 -27.44 22.49
N ILE A 100 2.50 -28.61 21.87
CA ILE A 100 3.30 -29.02 20.71
C ILE A 100 3.00 -28.07 19.55
N GLU A 101 1.73 -27.78 19.27
CA GLU A 101 1.32 -26.82 18.23
C GLU A 101 1.84 -25.41 18.50
N ARG A 102 1.77 -24.93 19.76
CA ARG A 102 2.37 -23.65 20.16
C ARG A 102 3.90 -23.66 20.07
N ALA A 103 4.56 -24.76 20.42
CA ALA A 103 6.02 -24.87 20.36
C ALA A 103 6.52 -24.93 18.91
N VAL A 104 5.79 -25.61 18.02
CA VAL A 104 6.02 -25.59 16.56
C VAL A 104 5.80 -24.18 16.02
N SER A 105 4.70 -23.53 16.38
CA SER A 105 4.41 -22.13 16.02
C SER A 105 5.48 -21.14 16.52
N LEU A 106 6.03 -21.33 17.73
CA LEU A 106 7.10 -20.49 18.30
C LEU A 106 8.48 -20.75 17.66
N LYS A 107 8.72 -21.97 17.14
CA LYS A 107 9.95 -22.32 16.43
C LYS A 107 9.90 -21.79 15.00
N ASP A 108 8.74 -21.85 14.36
CA ASP A 108 8.46 -21.22 13.07
C ASP A 108 8.50 -19.69 13.18
N SER A 109 8.00 -19.09 14.28
CA SER A 109 8.03 -17.64 14.46
C SER A 109 9.44 -17.06 14.60
N LYS A 110 10.37 -17.77 15.26
CA LYS A 110 11.80 -17.37 15.34
C LYS A 110 12.58 -17.55 14.04
N LEU A 111 12.12 -18.45 13.15
CA LEU A 111 12.65 -18.58 11.79
C LEU A 111 12.01 -17.55 10.83
N GLN A 112 10.78 -17.11 11.11
CA GLN A 112 10.04 -16.10 10.33
C GLN A 112 10.46 -14.65 10.63
N THR A 113 11.05 -14.34 11.80
CA THR A 113 11.36 -12.93 12.19
C THR A 113 12.40 -12.22 11.32
N ASN A 114 13.16 -12.93 10.47
CA ASN A 114 14.16 -12.33 9.59
C ASN A 114 13.79 -12.39 8.09
N MET A 115 12.62 -12.95 7.74
CA MET A 115 12.23 -13.03 6.33
C MET A 115 11.83 -11.64 5.81
N PRO A 116 12.40 -11.18 4.68
CA PRO A 116 11.98 -9.93 4.07
C PRO A 116 10.54 -10.04 3.57
N ILE A 117 9.73 -9.02 3.84
CA ILE A 117 8.32 -8.96 3.44
C ILE A 117 8.11 -7.85 2.43
N VAL A 118 7.28 -8.10 1.42
CA VAL A 118 6.59 -7.07 0.64
C VAL A 118 5.12 -7.14 1.00
N ALA A 119 4.61 -6.10 1.64
CA ALA A 119 3.25 -6.05 2.12
C ALA A 119 2.39 -5.14 1.23
N ILE A 120 1.33 -5.72 0.67
CA ILE A 120 0.39 -5.05 -0.24
C ILE A 120 -0.98 -5.05 0.44
N THR A 121 -1.66 -3.91 0.42
CA THR A 121 -2.98 -3.77 1.05
C THR A 121 -4.06 -3.56 0.00
N PHE A 122 -5.16 -4.29 0.14
CA PHE A 122 -6.38 -4.10 -0.64
C PHE A 122 -7.55 -3.86 0.28
N TYR A 123 -8.44 -2.98 -0.14
CA TYR A 123 -9.72 -2.78 0.52
C TYR A 123 -10.83 -2.69 -0.52
N SER A 124 -12.03 -3.14 -0.17
CA SER A 124 -13.17 -3.09 -1.07
C SER A 124 -14.47 -2.82 -0.33
N LYS A 125 -15.36 -2.06 -0.97
CA LYS A 125 -16.74 -1.81 -0.49
C LYS A 125 -17.75 -2.57 -1.34
N ARG A 126 -19.00 -2.64 -0.88
CA ARG A 126 -20.10 -3.15 -1.71
C ARG A 126 -20.19 -2.41 -3.04
N ASN A 127 -20.44 -3.17 -4.11
CA ASN A 127 -20.75 -2.61 -5.42
C ASN A 127 -22.13 -1.92 -5.41
N LYS A 128 -22.44 -1.18 -6.48
CA LYS A 128 -23.70 -0.41 -6.59
C LYS A 128 -24.97 -1.27 -6.51
N THR A 129 -24.87 -2.58 -6.73
CA THR A 129 -26.02 -3.50 -6.68
C THR A 129 -26.23 -4.12 -5.30
N GLY A 130 -25.33 -3.89 -4.34
CA GLY A 130 -25.35 -4.46 -2.99
C GLY A 130 -24.98 -5.96 -2.93
N LYS A 131 -25.06 -6.68 -4.06
CA LYS A 131 -24.90 -8.15 -4.12
C LYS A 131 -23.45 -8.64 -4.05
N GLY A 132 -22.47 -7.75 -4.12
CA GLY A 132 -21.05 -8.12 -4.13
C GLY A 132 -20.14 -6.97 -3.75
N TYR A 133 -18.84 -7.20 -3.86
CA TYR A 133 -17.80 -6.19 -3.64
C TYR A 133 -17.24 -5.74 -4.98
N TYR A 134 -16.52 -4.62 -4.98
CA TYR A 134 -15.65 -4.31 -6.10
C TYR A 134 -14.48 -5.30 -6.12
N ASP A 135 -14.30 -5.96 -7.26
CA ASP A 135 -13.38 -7.06 -7.51
C ASP A 135 -12.11 -6.59 -8.23
N GLY A 136 -11.74 -5.31 -8.08
CA GLY A 136 -10.54 -4.74 -8.73
C GLY A 136 -9.25 -5.51 -8.41
N ILE A 137 -9.17 -6.12 -7.22
CA ILE A 137 -8.09 -7.04 -6.80
C ILE A 137 -7.97 -8.27 -7.71
N PHE A 138 -9.05 -8.68 -8.38
CA PHE A 138 -9.09 -9.85 -9.25
C PHE A 138 -8.89 -9.54 -10.73
N THR A 139 -8.50 -8.30 -11.08
CA THR A 139 -8.19 -7.99 -12.47
C THR A 139 -6.88 -8.67 -12.88
N GLU A 140 -6.83 -9.17 -14.12
CA GLU A 140 -5.61 -9.79 -14.66
C GLU A 140 -4.43 -8.81 -14.69
N THR A 141 -4.71 -7.51 -14.84
CA THR A 141 -3.69 -6.45 -14.72
C THR A 141 -3.08 -6.41 -13.32
N GLU A 142 -3.90 -6.31 -12.28
CA GLU A 142 -3.43 -6.27 -10.89
C GLU A 142 -2.65 -7.55 -10.51
N ARG A 143 -3.15 -8.71 -10.93
CA ARG A 143 -2.44 -9.98 -10.75
C ARG A 143 -1.07 -9.96 -11.42
N LYS A 144 -0.98 -9.50 -12.67
CA LYS A 144 0.30 -9.40 -13.39
C LYS A 144 1.26 -8.46 -12.68
N ASP A 145 0.79 -7.32 -12.20
CA ASP A 145 1.63 -6.32 -11.52
C ASP A 145 2.22 -6.87 -10.21
N VAL A 146 1.40 -7.54 -9.39
CA VAL A 146 1.86 -8.19 -8.15
C VAL A 146 2.87 -9.31 -8.45
N LEU A 147 2.58 -10.17 -9.43
CA LEU A 147 3.49 -11.25 -9.82
C LEU A 147 4.78 -10.70 -10.43
N HIS A 148 4.72 -9.59 -11.17
CA HIS A 148 5.88 -8.94 -11.74
C HIS A 148 6.79 -8.38 -10.63
N LEU A 149 6.23 -7.69 -9.64
CA LEU A 149 6.95 -7.23 -8.46
C LEU A 149 7.59 -8.38 -7.68
N LYS A 150 6.83 -9.45 -7.44
CA LYS A 150 7.33 -10.68 -6.78
C LYS A 150 8.54 -11.25 -7.52
N ASN A 151 8.37 -11.52 -8.82
CA ASN A 151 9.39 -12.18 -9.62
C ASN A 151 10.63 -11.31 -9.78
N GLY A 152 10.43 -9.99 -9.97
CA GLY A 152 11.52 -9.02 -10.06
C GLY A 152 12.36 -8.95 -8.79
N LEU A 153 11.72 -8.77 -7.62
CA LEU A 153 12.44 -8.73 -6.34
C LEU A 153 13.08 -10.07 -5.97
N GLN A 154 12.45 -11.20 -6.28
CA GLN A 154 13.05 -12.51 -6.07
C GLN A 154 14.23 -12.77 -7.01
N ALA A 155 14.17 -12.32 -8.26
CA ALA A 155 15.30 -12.38 -9.18
C ALA A 155 16.48 -11.52 -8.66
N ALA A 156 16.20 -10.28 -8.22
CA ALA A 156 17.21 -9.40 -7.64
C ALA A 156 17.87 -10.01 -6.38
N ALA A 157 17.08 -10.65 -5.51
CA ALA A 157 17.55 -11.38 -4.34
C ALA A 157 18.45 -12.57 -4.73
N LYS A 158 18.00 -13.41 -5.67
CA LYS A 158 18.76 -14.57 -6.17
C LYS A 158 20.11 -14.17 -6.77
N ALA A 159 20.12 -13.13 -7.60
CA ALA A 159 21.35 -12.61 -8.21
C ALA A 159 22.38 -12.17 -7.16
N ARG A 160 21.92 -11.79 -5.97
CA ARG A 160 22.74 -11.32 -4.84
C ARG A 160 22.92 -12.36 -3.73
N GLN A 161 22.42 -13.59 -3.91
CA GLN A 161 22.44 -14.67 -2.91
C GLN A 161 21.81 -14.26 -1.57
N GLN A 162 20.74 -13.47 -1.61
CA GLN A 162 20.02 -12.99 -0.44
C GLN A 162 18.70 -13.75 -0.21
N PRO A 163 18.11 -13.67 1.00
CA PRO A 163 16.79 -14.22 1.27
C PRO A 163 15.72 -13.66 0.31
N LEU A 164 14.87 -14.55 -0.20
CA LEU A 164 13.78 -14.19 -1.08
C LEU A 164 12.70 -13.44 -0.29
N PRO A 165 12.24 -12.27 -0.77
CA PRO A 165 11.10 -11.62 -0.16
C PRO A 165 9.83 -12.47 -0.32
N GLN A 166 9.04 -12.53 0.75
CA GLN A 166 7.69 -13.09 0.74
C GLN A 166 6.68 -11.97 0.52
N ILE A 167 5.72 -12.23 -0.36
CA ILE A 167 4.64 -11.29 -0.62
C ILE A 167 3.48 -11.61 0.30
N GLU A 168 3.01 -10.59 1.02
CA GLU A 168 1.81 -10.63 1.84
C GLU A 168 0.78 -9.65 1.27
N ILE A 169 -0.43 -10.14 1.03
CA ILE A 169 -1.57 -9.37 0.57
C ILE A 169 -2.59 -9.31 1.72
N THR A 170 -2.82 -8.15 2.29
CA THR A 170 -3.84 -7.95 3.33
C THR A 170 -5.12 -7.43 2.69
N VAL A 171 -6.22 -8.15 2.87
CA VAL A 171 -7.52 -7.83 2.28
C VAL A 171 -8.49 -7.37 3.37
N PHE A 172 -9.08 -6.19 3.18
CA PHE A 172 -10.15 -5.67 4.04
C PHE A 172 -11.45 -5.44 3.26
N LEU A 173 -12.55 -6.03 3.73
CA LEU A 173 -13.87 -5.77 3.17
C LEU A 173 -14.65 -4.84 4.08
N ILE A 174 -15.26 -3.81 3.50
CA ILE A 174 -16.07 -2.82 4.21
C ILE A 174 -17.54 -3.29 4.18
N PRO A 175 -18.15 -3.63 5.33
CA PRO A 175 -19.56 -3.99 5.41
C PRO A 175 -20.47 -2.92 4.81
N ASN A 176 -21.64 -3.31 4.32
CA ASN A 176 -22.68 -2.36 3.94
C ASN A 176 -23.36 -1.76 5.16
N TRP A 177 -22.69 -0.82 5.81
CA TRP A 177 -23.20 -0.15 7.01
C TRP A 177 -24.60 0.44 6.82
N ARG A 178 -24.89 0.93 5.61
CA ARG A 178 -26.19 1.55 5.27
C ARG A 178 -27.34 0.56 5.18
N GLU A 179 -27.04 -0.72 4.96
CA GLU A 179 -28.02 -1.81 4.93
C GLU A 179 -28.02 -2.61 6.25
N GLY A 180 -27.33 -2.12 7.28
CA GLY A 180 -27.24 -2.77 8.59
C GLY A 180 -26.32 -4.00 8.61
N GLU A 181 -25.47 -4.19 7.59
CA GLU A 181 -24.41 -5.20 7.68
C GLU A 181 -23.38 -4.82 8.75
N THR A 182 -22.83 -5.84 9.41
CA THR A 182 -21.75 -5.74 10.39
C THR A 182 -20.64 -6.72 10.06
N TYR A 183 -19.52 -6.65 10.76
CA TYR A 183 -18.44 -7.64 10.65
C TYR A 183 -18.88 -9.07 10.97
N ARG A 184 -20.03 -9.25 11.65
CA ARG A 184 -20.59 -10.56 12.03
C ARG A 184 -21.79 -10.98 11.20
N SER A 185 -22.27 -10.13 10.30
CA SER A 185 -23.43 -10.46 9.47
C SER A 185 -23.12 -11.67 8.59
N PRO A 186 -24.00 -12.69 8.51
CA PRO A 186 -23.75 -13.89 7.70
C PRO A 186 -23.44 -13.57 6.22
N ALA A 187 -24.12 -12.58 5.64
CA ALA A 187 -23.88 -12.13 4.27
C ALA A 187 -22.50 -11.49 4.07
N TYR A 188 -21.99 -10.77 5.08
CA TYR A 188 -20.64 -10.20 5.09
C TYR A 188 -19.60 -11.32 5.17
N LEU A 189 -19.74 -12.22 6.16
CA LEU A 189 -18.81 -13.33 6.37
C LEU A 189 -18.72 -14.27 5.17
N ALA A 190 -19.86 -14.58 4.53
CA ALA A 190 -19.88 -15.39 3.31
C ALA A 190 -19.16 -14.69 2.15
N ALA A 191 -19.36 -13.38 1.98
CA ALA A 191 -18.67 -12.61 0.94
C ALA A 191 -17.17 -12.48 1.21
N LYS A 192 -16.78 -12.28 2.48
CA LYS A 192 -15.39 -12.23 2.95
C LYS A 192 -14.66 -13.53 2.66
N LYS A 193 -15.24 -14.66 3.08
CA LYS A 193 -14.67 -15.98 2.81
C LYS A 193 -14.46 -16.21 1.31
N ARG A 194 -15.50 -15.94 0.50
CA ARG A 194 -15.40 -16.10 -0.97
C ARG A 194 -14.27 -15.26 -1.56
N MET A 195 -14.15 -13.99 -1.17
CA MET A 195 -13.09 -13.12 -1.69
C MET A 195 -11.69 -13.58 -1.26
N LEU A 196 -11.52 -14.02 -0.01
CA LEU A 196 -10.23 -14.53 0.45
C LEU A 196 -9.86 -15.83 -0.27
N ASP A 197 -10.81 -16.74 -0.47
CA ASP A 197 -10.58 -17.99 -1.21
C ASP A 197 -10.20 -17.71 -2.68
N GLU A 198 -10.91 -16.79 -3.33
CA GLU A 198 -10.65 -16.37 -4.71
C GLU A 198 -9.29 -15.68 -4.85
N ALA A 199 -8.92 -14.80 -3.92
CA ALA A 199 -7.59 -14.18 -3.87
C ALA A 199 -6.49 -15.23 -3.74
N ARG A 200 -6.65 -16.19 -2.82
CA ARG A 200 -5.68 -17.28 -2.61
C ARG A 200 -5.50 -18.12 -3.87
N TRP A 201 -6.60 -18.44 -4.55
CA TRP A 201 -6.57 -19.17 -5.81
C TRP A 201 -5.89 -18.36 -6.92
N LEU A 202 -6.23 -17.08 -7.07
CA LEU A 202 -5.77 -16.21 -8.15
C LEU A 202 -4.26 -15.91 -8.09
N TYR A 203 -3.78 -15.57 -6.89
CA TYR A 203 -2.37 -15.22 -6.67
C TYR A 203 -1.49 -16.47 -6.51
N GLY A 204 -2.05 -17.57 -6.04
CA GLY A 204 -1.41 -18.88 -6.02
C GLY A 204 -0.24 -19.00 -5.04
N GLU A 205 0.61 -20.01 -5.28
CA GLU A 205 1.68 -20.38 -4.36
C GLU A 205 2.74 -19.28 -4.17
N GLY A 206 3.22 -19.15 -2.92
CA GLY A 206 4.26 -18.19 -2.54
C GLY A 206 3.77 -16.76 -2.37
N ILE A 207 2.45 -16.53 -2.33
CA ILE A 207 1.83 -15.28 -1.88
C ILE A 207 0.91 -15.62 -0.69
N ILE A 208 1.08 -14.91 0.43
CA ILE A 208 0.20 -15.06 1.59
C ILE A 208 -0.96 -14.07 1.44
N VAL A 209 -2.19 -14.57 1.48
CA VAL A 209 -3.38 -13.71 1.56
C VAL A 209 -3.92 -13.72 2.99
N LYS A 210 -3.89 -12.54 3.61
CA LYS A 210 -4.31 -12.26 4.97
C LYS A 210 -5.68 -11.59 5.00
N ASP A 211 -6.50 -11.99 5.95
CA ASP A 211 -7.68 -11.24 6.37
C ASP A 211 -7.28 -10.13 7.34
N PHE A 212 -7.62 -8.89 7.01
CA PHE A 212 -7.39 -7.76 7.90
C PHE A 212 -8.04 -7.93 9.28
N LEU A 213 -9.18 -8.60 9.40
CA LEU A 213 -9.87 -8.72 10.69
C LEU A 213 -9.39 -9.89 11.55
N GLU A 214 -8.83 -10.93 10.95
CA GLU A 214 -8.47 -12.18 11.65
C GLU A 214 -6.96 -12.38 11.76
N ASP A 215 -6.20 -11.97 10.74
CA ASP A 215 -4.75 -12.21 10.64
C ASP A 215 -3.91 -10.98 11.02
N SER A 216 -4.55 -9.83 11.26
CA SER A 216 -3.88 -8.57 11.61
C SER A 216 -4.17 -8.20 13.07
N GLY A 217 -3.25 -7.51 13.73
CA GLY A 217 -3.34 -7.13 15.14
C GLY A 217 -4.29 -5.96 15.42
N VAL A 218 -5.45 -5.92 14.74
CA VAL A 218 -6.41 -4.82 14.81
C VAL A 218 -6.99 -4.73 16.22
N THR A 219 -6.92 -3.53 16.79
CA THR A 219 -7.43 -3.20 18.12
C THR A 219 -8.93 -2.89 18.09
N GLN A 220 -9.58 -2.94 19.25
CA GLN A 220 -10.99 -2.58 19.33
C GLN A 220 -11.22 -1.11 18.95
N GLU A 221 -10.30 -0.20 19.30
CA GLU A 221 -10.42 1.20 18.92
C GLU A 221 -10.37 1.42 17.41
N GLU A 222 -9.53 0.66 16.69
CA GLU A 222 -9.50 0.70 15.23
C GLU A 222 -10.77 0.12 14.61
N LEU A 223 -11.30 -0.98 15.15
CA LEU A 223 -12.57 -1.55 14.70
C LEU A 223 -13.73 -0.58 14.93
N ASP A 224 -13.78 0.05 16.09
CA ASP A 224 -14.78 1.06 16.43
C ASP A 224 -14.71 2.25 15.46
N PHE A 225 -13.51 2.73 15.14
CA PHE A 225 -13.33 3.82 14.18
C PHE A 225 -13.71 3.41 12.75
N LEU A 226 -13.36 2.21 12.30
CA LEU A 226 -13.73 1.72 10.97
C LEU A 226 -15.24 1.49 10.83
N GLN A 227 -15.93 1.22 11.94
CA GLN A 227 -17.37 1.06 11.95
C GLN A 227 -18.06 2.37 11.55
N HIS A 228 -18.79 2.35 10.42
CA HIS A 228 -19.44 3.53 9.84
C HIS A 228 -18.52 4.59 9.23
N CYS A 229 -17.20 4.34 9.11
CA CYS A 229 -16.31 5.27 8.43
C CYS A 229 -16.61 5.32 6.92
N GLU A 230 -17.04 6.48 6.42
CA GLU A 230 -17.32 6.69 4.99
C GLU A 230 -16.08 7.14 4.21
N SER A 231 -15.00 7.55 4.90
CA SER A 231 -13.73 7.92 4.30
C SER A 231 -12.95 6.72 3.80
N MET A 232 -13.00 6.47 2.49
CA MET A 232 -12.18 5.43 1.87
C MET A 232 -10.68 5.73 1.95
N GLY A 233 -10.29 7.01 2.02
CA GLY A 233 -8.90 7.40 2.27
C GLY A 233 -8.45 6.95 3.65
N SER A 234 -9.22 7.29 4.69
CA SER A 234 -8.88 6.90 6.07
C SER A 234 -8.87 5.38 6.25
N VAL A 235 -9.81 4.67 5.63
CA VAL A 235 -9.81 3.19 5.63
C VAL A 235 -8.53 2.64 5.00
N ALA A 236 -8.15 3.12 3.82
CA ALA A 236 -6.93 2.67 3.13
C ALA A 236 -5.70 2.91 4.00
N ASP A 237 -5.57 4.11 4.57
CA ASP A 237 -4.37 4.51 5.29
C ASP A 237 -4.30 3.88 6.68
N LEU A 238 -5.43 3.51 7.29
CA LEU A 238 -5.48 2.68 8.50
C LEU A 238 -4.98 1.26 8.21
N VAL A 239 -5.49 0.61 7.16
CA VAL A 239 -5.06 -0.75 6.77
C VAL A 239 -3.56 -0.77 6.50
N LYS A 240 -3.03 0.20 5.75
CA LYS A 240 -1.58 0.34 5.48
C LYS A 240 -0.78 0.52 6.77
N SER A 241 -1.22 1.43 7.64
CA SER A 241 -0.53 1.72 8.89
C SER A 241 -0.49 0.48 9.78
N ARG A 242 -1.60 -0.25 9.90
CA ARG A 242 -1.68 -1.52 10.61
C ARG A 242 -0.78 -2.58 9.99
N THR A 243 -0.72 -2.68 8.66
CA THR A 243 0.21 -3.60 7.98
C THR A 243 1.68 -3.27 8.28
N ILE A 244 2.06 -1.99 8.39
CA ILE A 244 3.41 -1.59 8.85
C ILE A 244 3.63 -2.04 10.30
N ILE A 245 2.64 -1.86 11.16
CA ILE A 245 2.68 -2.23 12.58
C ILE A 245 2.84 -3.74 12.76
N ASP A 246 2.04 -4.55 12.06
CA ASP A 246 2.06 -6.02 12.16
C ASP A 246 3.35 -6.65 11.58
N ASN A 247 4.10 -5.87 10.82
CA ASN A 247 5.42 -6.23 10.31
C ASN A 247 6.58 -5.69 11.17
N ALA A 248 6.30 -5.17 12.38
CA ALA A 248 7.34 -4.79 13.33
C ALA A 248 8.35 -5.92 13.56
N GLY A 249 9.63 -5.56 13.62
CA GLY A 249 10.72 -6.51 13.78
C GLY A 249 11.22 -7.17 12.48
N ARG A 250 10.54 -6.98 11.35
CA ARG A 250 10.90 -7.58 10.04
C ARG A 250 11.30 -6.49 9.02
N PRO A 251 12.25 -6.77 8.11
CA PRO A 251 12.47 -5.91 6.95
C PRO A 251 11.22 -5.95 6.05
N CYS A 252 10.48 -4.85 5.94
CA CYS A 252 9.19 -4.85 5.26
C CYS A 252 9.05 -3.66 4.32
N LEU A 253 8.80 -3.94 3.04
CA LEU A 253 8.38 -2.97 2.04
C LEU A 253 6.84 -2.95 1.97
N GLN A 254 6.21 -1.96 2.56
CA GLN A 254 4.79 -1.69 2.34
C GLN A 254 4.61 -0.88 1.06
N THR A 255 3.70 -1.34 0.20
CA THR A 255 3.32 -0.66 -1.04
C THR A 255 1.81 -0.70 -1.27
N ASP A 256 1.26 0.33 -1.93
CA ASP A 256 -0.08 0.24 -2.51
C ASP A 256 -0.06 -0.67 -3.75
N SER A 257 -1.21 -1.26 -4.04
CA SER A 257 -1.41 -2.10 -5.22
C SER A 257 -1.27 -1.33 -6.54
N ASN A 258 -1.56 -0.02 -6.51
CA ASN A 258 -1.55 0.86 -7.68
C ASN A 258 -0.26 1.67 -7.84
N VAL A 259 0.82 1.32 -7.14
CA VAL A 259 2.11 1.98 -7.34
C VAL A 259 2.71 1.52 -8.66
N THR A 260 2.88 2.46 -9.58
CA THR A 260 3.64 2.25 -10.81
C THR A 260 5.13 2.39 -10.53
N TRP A 261 5.86 1.28 -10.61
CA TRP A 261 7.31 1.23 -10.38
C TRP A 261 8.05 1.86 -11.56
N ALA A 262 8.86 2.89 -11.28
CA ALA A 262 9.68 3.53 -12.30
C ALA A 262 10.66 2.51 -12.93
N ASN A 263 10.70 2.47 -14.26
CA ASN A 263 11.61 1.63 -15.06
C ASN A 263 11.54 0.10 -14.82
N ASN A 264 10.61 -0.41 -13.99
CA ASN A 264 10.65 -1.79 -13.51
C ASN A 264 12.04 -2.20 -12.95
N ASP A 265 12.77 -1.25 -12.35
CA ASP A 265 14.13 -1.49 -11.82
C ASP A 265 14.08 -2.16 -10.44
N PHE A 266 13.72 -3.44 -10.41
CA PHE A 266 13.61 -4.20 -9.17
C PHE A 266 14.95 -4.46 -8.49
N GLU A 267 16.04 -4.42 -9.24
CA GLU A 267 17.39 -4.51 -8.67
C GLU A 267 17.69 -3.31 -7.78
N ARG A 268 17.43 -2.10 -8.31
CA ARG A 268 17.57 -0.86 -7.56
C ARG A 268 16.59 -0.79 -6.39
N LEU A 269 15.34 -1.23 -6.60
CA LEU A 269 14.36 -1.32 -5.52
C LEU A 269 14.87 -2.20 -4.37
N TYR A 270 15.41 -3.38 -4.69
CA TYR A 270 15.96 -4.31 -3.72
C TYR A 270 17.16 -3.71 -2.97
N GLU A 271 18.05 -3.01 -3.67
CA GLU A 271 19.19 -2.32 -3.07
C GLU A 271 18.77 -1.22 -2.09
N LEU A 272 17.79 -0.41 -2.47
CA LEU A 272 17.30 0.71 -1.65
C LEU A 272 16.46 0.25 -0.45
N THR A 273 16.09 -1.02 -0.39
CA THR A 273 15.24 -1.62 0.65
C THR A 273 16.01 -2.70 1.41
N PHE A 274 15.93 -3.93 0.93
CA PHE A 274 16.33 -5.14 1.64
C PHE A 274 17.85 -5.28 1.87
N LEU A 275 18.72 -4.59 1.10
CA LEU A 275 20.17 -4.64 1.33
C LEU A 275 20.64 -3.79 2.52
N GLN A 276 19.91 -2.74 2.87
CA GLN A 276 20.38 -1.72 3.81
C GLN A 276 19.79 -1.89 5.22
N ASN A 277 18.73 -2.70 5.37
CA ASN A 277 17.98 -2.96 6.61
C ASN A 277 17.74 -1.72 7.50
N THR A 278 17.55 -0.57 6.86
CA THR A 278 17.28 0.73 7.46
C THR A 278 16.05 1.31 6.79
N ASP A 279 15.25 2.08 7.52
CA ASP A 279 14.05 2.70 6.97
C ASP A 279 14.33 3.46 5.68
N ALA A 280 13.44 3.30 4.70
CA ALA A 280 13.49 4.03 3.45
C ALA A 280 12.09 4.53 3.08
N PHE A 281 12.00 5.82 2.77
CA PHE A 281 10.73 6.48 2.52
C PHE A 281 10.70 7.07 1.12
N ASN A 282 9.48 7.20 0.62
CA ASN A 282 9.18 7.99 -0.54
C ASN A 282 8.52 9.32 -0.14
N VAL A 283 8.50 10.27 -1.08
CA VAL A 283 7.73 11.51 -0.95
C VAL A 283 6.84 11.70 -2.17
N SER A 284 5.84 12.55 -2.02
CA SER A 284 5.01 12.97 -3.14
C SER A 284 4.77 14.47 -3.09
N ARG A 285 4.58 15.05 -4.28
CA ARG A 285 4.05 16.39 -4.43
C ARG A 285 2.53 16.33 -4.29
N CYS A 286 2.06 16.34 -3.05
CA CYS A 286 0.63 16.25 -2.74
C CYS A 286 -0.13 17.56 -2.99
N SER A 287 0.57 18.69 -3.11
CA SER A 287 -0.02 19.98 -3.44
C SER A 287 1.00 20.90 -4.14
N ASP A 288 0.51 22.01 -4.69
CA ASP A 288 1.39 23.12 -5.12
C ASP A 288 2.08 23.83 -3.93
N VAL A 289 1.72 23.46 -2.69
CA VAL A 289 2.14 24.11 -1.47
C VAL A 289 3.30 23.38 -0.80
N TYR A 290 3.44 22.05 -0.86
CA TYR A 290 4.57 21.35 -0.22
C TYR A 290 4.79 19.92 -0.73
N ILE A 291 5.93 19.34 -0.35
CA ILE A 291 6.31 17.94 -0.62
C ILE A 291 6.10 17.14 0.67
N ALA A 292 5.24 16.12 0.61
CA ALA A 292 4.81 15.34 1.77
C ALA A 292 5.52 13.98 1.83
N ALA A 293 5.76 13.46 3.03
CA ALA A 293 6.08 12.06 3.22
C ALA A 293 4.86 11.22 2.83
N HIS A 294 5.01 10.21 1.97
CA HIS A 294 3.87 9.44 1.50
C HIS A 294 3.90 8.00 2.00
N ASN A 295 2.76 7.52 2.50
CA ASN A 295 2.55 6.14 2.95
C ASN A 295 2.24 5.12 1.84
N LYS A 296 2.58 5.43 0.59
CA LYS A 296 2.36 4.53 -0.55
C LYS A 296 3.50 3.57 -0.78
N LEU A 297 4.69 3.97 -0.33
CA LEU A 297 5.93 3.26 -0.54
C LEU A 297 6.84 3.54 0.65
N ILE A 298 6.81 2.63 1.60
CA ILE A 298 7.58 2.70 2.85
C ILE A 298 8.29 1.38 3.04
N PHE A 299 9.60 1.46 3.23
CA PHE A 299 10.38 0.35 3.76
C PHE A 299 10.72 0.62 5.22
N ILE A 300 10.47 -0.35 6.08
CA ILE A 300 10.96 -0.36 7.46
C ILE A 300 12.05 -1.42 7.60
N GLY A 301 13.13 -1.06 8.27
CA GLY A 301 14.13 -2.04 8.70
C GLY A 301 13.63 -2.86 9.89
N SER A 302 14.27 -4.01 10.16
CA SER A 302 13.91 -4.88 11.29
C SER A 302 14.02 -4.18 12.66
N GLN A 303 14.80 -3.10 12.76
CA GLN A 303 15.02 -2.32 13.99
C GLN A 303 14.30 -0.96 13.95
N SER A 304 13.33 -0.78 13.04
CA SER A 304 12.58 0.47 12.93
C SER A 304 11.79 0.75 14.21
N LYS A 305 11.80 2.02 14.64
CA LYS A 305 10.91 2.53 15.69
C LYS A 305 9.56 3.00 15.16
N LEU A 306 9.42 3.15 13.84
CA LEU A 306 8.20 3.67 13.23
C LEU A 306 6.97 2.83 13.57
N PRO A 307 7.01 1.48 13.56
CA PRO A 307 5.85 0.66 13.93
C PRO A 307 5.28 0.98 15.32
N GLU A 308 6.14 1.11 16.34
CA GLU A 308 5.71 1.42 17.71
C GLU A 308 5.08 2.83 17.80
N ILE A 309 5.73 3.83 17.19
CA ILE A 309 5.24 5.21 17.15
C ILE A 309 3.89 5.27 16.43
N LEU A 310 3.80 4.62 15.27
CA LEU A 310 2.59 4.60 14.44
C LEU A 310 1.45 3.88 15.14
N GLN A 311 1.72 2.81 15.89
CA GLN A 311 0.71 2.15 16.70
C GLN A 311 0.15 3.08 17.78
N GLY A 312 1.02 3.85 18.44
CA GLY A 312 0.60 4.84 19.43
C GLY A 312 -0.32 5.91 18.83
N THR A 313 0.11 6.57 17.74
CA THR A 313 -0.67 7.65 17.12
C THR A 313 -1.96 7.16 16.47
N LEU A 314 -1.95 5.99 15.82
CA LEU A 314 -3.13 5.42 15.17
C LEU A 314 -4.21 5.04 16.19
N VAL A 315 -3.84 4.33 17.26
CA VAL A 315 -4.79 3.91 18.29
C VAL A 315 -5.36 5.14 19.03
N GLU A 316 -4.53 6.14 19.34
CA GLU A 316 -4.99 7.39 19.94
C GLU A 316 -5.98 8.14 19.04
N TYR A 317 -5.66 8.26 17.76
CA TYR A 317 -6.54 8.88 16.77
C TYR A 317 -7.88 8.14 16.68
N CYS A 318 -7.87 6.82 16.49
CA CYS A 318 -9.08 6.01 16.38
C CYS A 318 -9.95 6.12 17.65
N ARG A 319 -9.32 6.07 18.84
CA ARG A 319 -10.03 6.25 20.12
C ARG A 319 -10.73 7.60 20.22
N LYS A 320 -10.06 8.66 19.77
CA LYS A 320 -10.55 10.04 19.89
C LYS A 320 -11.65 10.37 18.89
N TYR A 321 -11.58 9.81 17.67
CA TYR A 321 -12.40 10.27 16.53
C TYR A 321 -13.41 9.25 16.02
N LYS A 322 -13.59 8.09 16.68
CA LYS A 322 -14.55 7.04 16.28
C LYS A 322 -16.01 7.50 16.11
N GLU A 323 -16.39 8.59 16.75
CA GLU A 323 -17.75 9.17 16.68
C GLU A 323 -17.78 10.57 16.07
N ASP A 324 -16.62 11.10 15.63
CA ASP A 324 -16.53 12.47 15.10
C ASP A 324 -17.07 12.52 13.65
N PRO A 325 -18.14 13.27 13.37
CA PRO A 325 -18.75 13.27 12.04
C PRO A 325 -17.84 13.79 10.92
N TRP A 326 -16.88 14.67 11.23
CA TRP A 326 -15.97 15.22 10.23
C TRP A 326 -14.90 14.19 9.86
N HIS A 327 -14.29 13.54 10.84
CA HIS A 327 -13.28 12.51 10.62
C HIS A 327 -13.84 11.22 9.99
N MET A 328 -15.14 10.97 10.16
CA MET A 328 -15.85 9.82 9.56
C MET A 328 -16.38 10.09 8.15
N ASN A 329 -16.35 11.36 7.70
CA ASN A 329 -16.92 11.78 6.42
C ASN A 329 -16.05 11.35 5.23
N ARG A 330 -16.69 10.98 4.11
CA ARG A 330 -16.04 10.60 2.84
C ARG A 330 -14.98 11.59 2.31
N ASP A 331 -15.07 12.86 2.68
CA ASP A 331 -14.22 13.94 2.17
C ASP A 331 -12.99 14.23 3.07
N CYS A 332 -12.83 13.52 4.19
CA CYS A 332 -11.71 13.72 5.14
C CYS A 332 -10.79 12.49 5.19
N ASN A 333 -9.48 12.65 4.93
CA ASN A 333 -8.49 11.59 5.10
C ASN A 333 -7.69 11.71 6.41
N GLY A 334 -8.42 11.77 7.53
CA GLY A 334 -7.81 12.10 8.81
C GLY A 334 -6.80 11.08 9.36
N VAL A 335 -6.88 9.80 8.96
CA VAL A 335 -5.85 8.82 9.36
C VAL A 335 -4.49 9.18 8.77
N TYR A 336 -4.44 9.57 7.49
CA TYR A 336 -3.20 10.07 6.89
C TYR A 336 -2.75 11.39 7.51
N ASP A 337 -3.66 12.37 7.59
CA ASP A 337 -3.33 13.74 7.98
C ASP A 337 -2.94 13.87 9.47
N PHE A 338 -3.53 13.05 10.36
CA PHE A 338 -3.37 13.22 11.81
C PHE A 338 -2.73 12.01 12.52
N ALA A 339 -2.85 10.78 12.01
CA ALA A 339 -2.21 9.62 12.64
C ALA A 339 -0.85 9.30 12.00
N PHE A 340 -0.83 9.11 10.68
CA PHE A 340 0.38 8.77 9.94
C PHE A 340 1.37 9.95 9.91
N CYS A 341 0.91 11.14 9.52
CA CYS A 341 1.78 12.32 9.47
C CYS A 341 2.38 12.68 10.83
N GLU A 342 1.60 12.55 11.91
CA GLU A 342 2.11 12.76 13.27
C GLU A 342 3.10 11.68 13.69
N ALA A 343 2.90 10.42 13.29
CA ALA A 343 3.90 9.36 13.51
C ALA A 343 5.21 9.67 12.81
N MET A 344 5.16 10.13 11.55
CA MET A 344 6.33 10.52 10.78
C MET A 344 7.07 11.71 11.43
N TYR A 345 6.34 12.66 12.01
CA TYR A 345 6.92 13.77 12.76
C TYR A 345 7.61 13.28 14.04
N LYS A 346 6.95 12.45 14.84
CA LYS A 346 7.53 11.84 16.04
C LYS A 346 8.74 10.95 15.71
N HIS A 347 8.77 10.36 14.51
CA HIS A 347 9.92 9.59 13.97
C HIS A 347 11.03 10.48 13.37
N GLY A 348 10.86 11.80 13.38
CA GLY A 348 11.82 12.80 12.87
C GLY A 348 11.93 12.88 11.34
N ALA A 349 11.00 12.26 10.62
CA ALA A 349 11.00 12.24 9.15
C ALA A 349 10.30 13.45 8.53
N THR A 350 9.38 14.10 9.24
CA THR A 350 8.69 15.31 8.78
C THR A 350 8.86 16.46 9.77
N TYR A 351 8.51 17.67 9.35
CA TYR A 351 8.31 18.83 10.22
C TYR A 351 6.81 19.08 10.41
N ILE A 352 6.43 19.96 11.33
CA ILE A 352 5.08 20.54 11.40
C ILE A 352 5.17 22.00 10.99
N VAL A 353 4.38 22.39 10.00
CA VAL A 353 4.27 23.77 9.56
C VAL A 353 2.82 24.21 9.64
N ARG A 354 2.60 25.37 10.26
CA ARG A 354 1.29 26.00 10.42
C ARG A 354 1.21 27.23 9.53
N VAL A 355 0.26 27.27 8.61
CA VAL A 355 0.05 28.45 7.75
C VAL A 355 -1.43 28.80 7.66
N ASN A 356 -1.71 30.08 7.41
CA ASN A 356 -3.06 30.53 7.10
C ASN A 356 -3.51 29.90 5.78
N ASP A 357 -4.76 29.46 5.71
CA ASP A 357 -5.34 29.03 4.46
C ASP A 357 -5.44 30.25 3.52
N ARG A 358 -4.77 30.14 2.36
CA ARG A 358 -4.75 31.19 1.34
C ARG A 358 -6.14 31.47 0.77
N TYR A 359 -7.02 30.48 0.79
CA TYR A 359 -8.38 30.55 0.26
C TYR A 359 -9.41 30.87 1.35
N ASN A 360 -9.09 30.58 2.61
CA ASN A 360 -9.91 30.89 3.77
C ASN A 360 -9.08 31.57 4.87
N VAL A 361 -8.90 32.89 4.75
CA VAL A 361 -7.95 33.68 5.57
C VAL A 361 -8.18 33.63 7.09
N ASN A 362 -9.33 33.14 7.55
CA ASN A 362 -9.65 32.97 8.98
C ASN A 362 -9.32 31.57 9.50
N GLN A 363 -8.87 30.67 8.63
CA GLN A 363 -8.46 29.32 8.99
C GLN A 363 -6.94 29.20 8.94
N VAL A 364 -6.43 28.36 9.82
CA VAL A 364 -5.02 27.99 9.88
C VAL A 364 -4.95 26.48 9.77
N PHE A 365 -4.04 25.98 8.94
CA PHE A 365 -3.84 24.55 8.76
C PHE A 365 -2.43 24.14 9.13
N ASP A 366 -2.33 22.98 9.79
CA ASP A 366 -1.07 22.28 10.01
C ASP A 366 -0.84 21.32 8.85
N PHE A 367 0.38 21.28 8.33
CA PHE A 367 0.80 20.27 7.38
C PHE A 367 2.20 19.77 7.70
N TYR A 368 2.51 18.60 7.16
CA TYR A 368 3.69 17.83 7.52
C TYR A 368 4.65 17.67 6.33
N PRO A 369 5.47 18.69 6.00
CA PRO A 369 6.41 18.57 4.91
C PRO A 369 7.51 17.55 5.25
N ALA A 370 7.94 16.80 4.23
CA ALA A 370 9.05 15.87 4.35
C ALA A 370 10.35 16.60 4.70
N ASN A 371 11.10 16.06 5.67
CA ASN A 371 12.46 16.50 5.95
C ASN A 371 13.42 15.90 4.92
N LEU A 372 13.60 16.55 3.77
CA LEU A 372 14.45 16.02 2.70
C LEU A 372 15.96 16.05 3.01
N LYS A 373 16.38 16.56 4.18
CA LYS A 373 17.74 16.36 4.73
C LYS A 373 17.91 14.96 5.32
N ASP A 374 16.81 14.29 5.66
CA ASP A 374 16.81 12.93 6.16
C ASP A 374 17.26 11.94 5.07
N SER A 375 18.26 11.13 5.38
CA SER A 375 18.84 10.15 4.47
C SER A 375 17.88 9.01 4.13
N ARG A 376 16.83 8.79 4.94
CA ARG A 376 15.82 7.75 4.72
C ARG A 376 14.96 8.04 3.48
N TYR A 377 14.85 9.28 3.01
CA TYR A 377 14.16 9.60 1.75
C TYR A 377 15.01 9.19 0.53
N ARG A 378 15.00 7.89 0.22
CA ARG A 378 15.78 7.29 -0.87
C ARG A 378 14.96 6.44 -1.85
N LEU A 379 13.66 6.20 -1.60
CA LEU A 379 12.78 5.47 -2.52
C LEU A 379 12.19 6.36 -3.62
N ILE A 380 12.50 7.65 -3.60
CA ILE A 380 12.02 8.66 -4.55
C ILE A 380 12.28 8.30 -6.03
N PRO A 381 13.44 7.75 -6.43
CA PRO A 381 13.68 7.32 -7.81
C PRO A 381 12.74 6.20 -8.29
N MET A 382 12.12 5.45 -7.37
CA MET A 382 11.33 4.26 -7.70
C MET A 382 9.91 4.58 -8.14
N VAL A 383 9.50 5.85 -8.09
CA VAL A 383 8.18 6.28 -8.53
C VAL A 383 8.30 7.52 -9.40
N ILE A 384 7.37 7.65 -10.36
CA ILE A 384 7.15 8.94 -11.00
C ILE A 384 6.17 9.75 -10.15
N PRO A 385 6.51 11.00 -9.77
CA PRO A 385 5.59 11.84 -9.05
C PRO A 385 4.33 12.04 -9.88
N CYS A 386 3.16 11.70 -9.30
CA CYS A 386 1.86 11.86 -9.95
C CYS A 386 0.94 12.66 -9.02
N GLN A 387 0.85 13.97 -9.25
CA GLN A 387 0.00 14.88 -8.49
C GLN A 387 -1.45 14.77 -8.98
N ARG A 388 -2.21 13.85 -8.38
CA ARG A 388 -3.67 13.78 -8.54
C ARG A 388 -4.31 14.54 -7.38
N GLU A 389 -4.68 15.80 -7.60
CA GLU A 389 -5.38 16.61 -6.59
C GLU A 389 -6.89 16.31 -6.59
N THR A 390 -7.27 15.02 -6.56
CA THR A 390 -8.66 14.57 -6.58
C THR A 390 -9.45 14.99 -5.34
N TRP A 391 -8.75 15.41 -4.29
CA TRP A 391 -9.31 15.91 -3.03
C TRP A 391 -9.68 17.41 -3.07
N ARG A 392 -9.24 18.16 -4.08
CA ARG A 392 -9.65 19.57 -4.25
C ARG A 392 -10.99 19.64 -4.97
N GLY A 393 -12.06 19.79 -4.20
CA GLY A 393 -13.37 20.17 -4.74
C GLY A 393 -13.28 21.50 -5.51
N GLY A 394 -14.02 21.62 -6.63
CA GLY A 394 -14.08 22.86 -7.40
C GLY A 394 -12.98 23.06 -8.45
N LYS A 395 -12.23 22.02 -8.84
CA LYS A 395 -11.47 22.10 -10.09
C LYS A 395 -12.43 22.38 -11.24
N GLY A 396 -12.15 23.44 -12.00
CA GLY A 396 -12.88 23.74 -13.23
C GLY A 396 -12.86 22.55 -14.17
N GLU A 397 -13.86 22.48 -15.05
CA GLU A 397 -13.94 21.42 -16.05
C GLU A 397 -12.67 21.40 -16.92
N GLU A 398 -12.05 20.24 -17.06
CA GLU A 398 -10.86 20.08 -17.90
C GLU A 398 -11.21 20.40 -19.37
N SER A 399 -10.28 21.02 -20.10
CA SER A 399 -10.49 21.40 -21.51
C SER A 399 -10.71 20.16 -22.39
N LEU A 400 -11.37 20.32 -23.55
CA LEU A 400 -11.58 19.20 -24.48
C LEU A 400 -10.27 18.53 -24.93
N ALA A 401 -9.22 19.31 -25.10
CA ALA A 401 -7.89 18.80 -25.42
C ALA A 401 -7.28 17.97 -24.27
N VAL A 402 -7.47 18.38 -23.01
CA VAL A 402 -7.06 17.56 -21.85
C VAL A 402 -7.90 16.29 -21.76
N LYS A 403 -9.22 16.39 -21.97
CA LYS A 403 -10.11 15.21 -22.03
C LYS A 403 -9.70 14.24 -23.13
N GLU A 404 -9.26 14.72 -24.30
CA GLU A 404 -8.71 13.86 -25.36
C GLU A 404 -7.45 13.13 -24.89
N LEU A 405 -6.47 13.85 -24.33
CA LEU A 405 -5.23 13.25 -23.82
C LEU A 405 -5.48 12.20 -22.74
N LEU A 406 -6.52 12.39 -21.93
CA LEU A 406 -6.97 11.46 -20.89
C LEU A 406 -7.87 10.32 -21.39
N GLY A 407 -8.31 10.35 -22.66
CA GLY A 407 -9.24 9.38 -23.23
C GLY A 407 -10.68 9.50 -22.70
N GLU A 408 -11.04 10.68 -22.20
CA GLU A 408 -12.35 11.02 -21.65
C GLU A 408 -13.27 11.68 -22.67
N LEU A 409 -12.75 12.01 -23.86
CA LEU A 409 -13.52 12.64 -24.91
C LEU A 409 -14.33 11.60 -25.71
N CYS A 410 -15.65 11.82 -25.80
CA CYS A 410 -16.56 11.07 -26.66
C CYS A 410 -16.80 11.83 -27.98
N LEU A 411 -16.79 11.11 -29.09
CA LEU A 411 -17.21 11.59 -30.40
C LEU A 411 -18.75 11.56 -30.53
N GLU A 412 -19.28 12.21 -31.58
CA GLU A 412 -20.74 12.30 -31.81
C GLU A 412 -21.42 10.93 -31.98
N ASP A 413 -20.68 9.93 -32.45
CA ASP A 413 -21.13 8.54 -32.59
C ASP A 413 -21.09 7.75 -31.27
N GLY A 414 -20.71 8.39 -30.17
CA GLY A 414 -20.57 7.80 -28.84
C GLY A 414 -19.28 7.01 -28.62
N SER A 415 -18.39 6.91 -29.63
CA SER A 415 -17.08 6.30 -29.47
C SER A 415 -16.15 7.20 -28.63
N LYS A 416 -15.26 6.59 -27.85
CA LYS A 416 -14.28 7.33 -27.05
C LYS A 416 -12.94 7.38 -27.78
N ILE A 417 -12.33 8.56 -27.79
CA ILE A 417 -10.93 8.66 -28.19
C ILE A 417 -10.10 7.97 -27.11
N PRO A 418 -9.22 7.01 -27.45
CA PRO A 418 -8.36 6.37 -26.45
C PRO A 418 -7.36 7.38 -25.88
N ALA A 419 -7.02 7.20 -24.59
CA ALA A 419 -6.01 8.02 -23.94
C ALA A 419 -4.66 7.91 -24.64
N LEU A 420 -3.93 9.02 -24.74
CA LEU A 420 -2.56 8.98 -25.21
C LEU A 420 -1.66 8.41 -24.12
N THR A 421 -0.98 7.32 -24.43
CA THR A 421 -0.04 6.66 -23.53
C THR A 421 1.27 6.32 -24.25
N ILE A 422 2.38 6.41 -23.53
CA ILE A 422 3.68 5.89 -23.95
C ILE A 422 4.07 4.73 -23.03
N GLU A 423 4.85 3.77 -23.52
CA GLU A 423 5.40 2.67 -22.74
C GLU A 423 6.92 2.82 -22.71
N ILE A 424 7.52 2.96 -21.53
CA ILE A 424 8.98 2.97 -21.35
C ILE A 424 9.31 1.81 -20.42
N ASN A 425 10.17 0.88 -20.88
CA ASN A 425 10.57 -0.31 -20.11
C ASN A 425 9.38 -1.12 -19.56
N GLY A 426 8.31 -1.26 -20.36
CA GLY A 426 7.08 -1.96 -19.97
C GLY A 426 6.16 -1.19 -19.04
N VAL A 427 6.45 0.09 -18.73
CA VAL A 427 5.65 0.94 -17.86
C VAL A 427 4.90 1.99 -18.68
N HIS A 428 3.58 2.08 -18.47
CA HIS A 428 2.74 3.06 -19.18
C HIS A 428 2.73 4.43 -18.49
N TYR A 429 3.10 5.47 -19.23
CA TYR A 429 3.02 6.87 -18.83
C TYR A 429 1.97 7.61 -19.66
N ASN A 430 1.31 8.58 -19.04
CA ASN A 430 0.19 9.33 -19.63
C ASN A 430 0.27 10.82 -19.26
N PHE A 431 -0.72 11.60 -19.68
CA PHE A 431 -0.79 13.05 -19.44
C PHE A 431 -0.56 13.44 -17.97
N ASN A 432 -1.09 12.67 -17.01
CA ASN A 432 -0.93 12.99 -15.59
C ASN A 432 0.52 12.84 -15.13
N HIS A 433 1.27 11.89 -15.69
CA HIS A 433 2.71 11.77 -15.43
C HIS A 433 3.47 12.94 -16.04
N PHE A 434 3.22 13.27 -17.30
CA PHE A 434 3.82 14.43 -17.97
C PHE A 434 3.58 15.72 -17.18
N LYS A 435 2.31 16.03 -16.89
CA LYS A 435 1.89 17.20 -16.11
C LYS A 435 2.57 17.28 -14.76
N SER A 436 2.67 16.15 -14.07
CA SER A 436 3.28 16.10 -12.75
C SER A 436 4.79 16.30 -12.79
N ILE A 437 5.48 15.72 -13.77
CA ILE A 437 6.92 15.93 -13.95
C ILE A 437 7.19 17.41 -14.27
N VAL A 438 6.47 18.02 -15.24
CA VAL A 438 6.62 19.45 -15.53
C VAL A 438 6.45 20.28 -14.26
N LYS A 439 5.32 20.10 -13.54
CA LYS A 439 5.07 20.80 -12.27
C LYS A 439 6.18 20.60 -11.23
N VAL A 440 6.72 19.40 -11.13
CA VAL A 440 7.80 19.09 -10.19
C VAL A 440 9.06 19.88 -10.53
N TYR A 441 9.41 20.04 -11.81
CA TYR A 441 10.56 20.83 -12.22
C TYR A 441 10.31 22.34 -12.15
N THR A 442 9.12 22.80 -12.52
CA THR A 442 8.83 24.23 -12.72
C THR A 442 8.29 24.96 -11.50
N ASN A 443 7.63 24.26 -10.58
CA ASN A 443 6.93 24.94 -9.49
C ASN A 443 7.73 24.83 -8.18
N CYS A 444 8.20 25.95 -7.62
CA CYS A 444 8.69 25.97 -6.24
C CYS A 444 7.49 26.01 -5.26
N PRO A 445 7.42 25.14 -4.24
CA PRO A 445 6.30 25.13 -3.29
C PRO A 445 5.98 26.52 -2.71
N LEU A 446 4.71 26.94 -2.80
CA LEU A 446 4.29 28.34 -2.60
C LEU A 446 4.16 28.80 -1.15
N TRP A 447 4.30 27.93 -0.15
CA TRP A 447 4.22 28.30 1.27
C TRP A 447 5.35 29.23 1.76
N HIS A 448 6.22 29.71 0.87
CA HIS A 448 7.25 30.70 1.16
C HIS A 448 6.99 32.07 0.54
N THR A 449 6.03 32.22 -0.39
CA THR A 449 5.80 33.54 -1.00
C THR A 449 5.18 34.57 -0.04
N PHE A 450 4.91 34.19 1.21
CA PHE A 450 4.48 35.08 2.30
C PHE A 450 5.44 35.07 3.50
N GLU A 451 6.73 34.74 3.32
CA GLU A 451 7.76 34.72 4.39
C GLU A 451 7.81 35.99 5.25
N GLY A 452 7.37 37.14 4.72
CA GLY A 452 7.27 38.40 5.46
C GLY A 452 6.05 38.55 6.39
N ASN A 453 5.04 37.66 6.31
CA ASN A 453 3.72 37.86 6.93
C ASN A 453 3.29 36.76 7.92
N TYR A 454 4.15 35.80 8.26
CA TYR A 454 3.78 34.70 9.17
C TYR A 454 3.69 35.15 10.63
N GLN A 455 2.52 35.62 11.05
CA GLN A 455 2.20 35.96 12.44
C GLN A 455 2.38 34.79 13.43
N TYR A 456 2.40 33.55 12.95
CA TYR A 456 2.44 32.33 13.77
C TYR A 456 3.80 31.59 13.76
N PHE A 457 4.85 32.18 13.16
CA PHE A 457 6.19 31.58 13.04
C PHE A 457 6.80 31.14 14.40
N PHE A 458 6.39 31.78 15.49
CA PHE A 458 6.85 31.46 16.85
C PHE A 458 6.13 30.26 17.49
N GLN A 459 5.03 29.78 16.92
CA GLN A 459 4.17 28.76 17.55
C GLN A 459 4.54 27.31 17.20
N THR A 460 5.23 27.07 16.07
CA THR A 460 5.60 25.71 15.62
C THR A 460 7.01 25.29 16.04
N GLY A 461 7.80 26.16 16.67
CA GLY A 461 9.15 25.85 17.15
C GLY A 461 10.21 25.63 16.06
N ASP A 462 9.82 25.20 14.86
CA ASP A 462 10.74 24.89 13.76
C ASP A 462 10.70 25.93 12.63
N LYS A 463 11.88 26.51 12.39
CA LYS A 463 12.17 27.45 11.32
C LYS A 463 12.44 26.63 10.06
N PHE A 464 11.57 26.65 9.07
CA PHE A 464 11.97 26.22 7.73
C PHE A 464 11.94 27.41 6.79
N LYS A 465 13.13 27.86 6.37
CA LYS A 465 13.37 28.90 5.36
C LYS A 465 13.90 28.26 4.07
N GLU A 466 13.22 27.25 3.54
CA GLU A 466 13.90 26.34 2.62
C GLU A 466 12.98 25.65 1.58
N ALA A 467 11.78 26.12 1.20
CA ALA A 467 11.02 25.44 0.11
C ALA A 467 11.84 25.26 -1.16
N LYS A 468 12.62 26.28 -1.55
CA LYS A 468 13.53 26.19 -2.69
C LYS A 468 14.57 25.10 -2.48
N TYR A 469 15.10 24.97 -1.26
CA TYR A 469 16.05 23.91 -0.90
C TYR A 469 15.39 22.52 -0.87
N CYS A 470 14.20 22.36 -0.27
CA CYS A 470 13.43 21.12 -0.31
C CYS A 470 13.10 20.71 -1.74
N HIS A 471 12.68 21.66 -2.58
CA HIS A 471 12.43 21.44 -3.99
C HIS A 471 13.70 20.99 -4.71
N GLN A 472 14.83 21.67 -4.51
CA GLN A 472 16.12 21.27 -5.06
C GLN A 472 16.54 19.87 -4.60
N LYS A 473 16.43 19.55 -3.31
CA LYS A 473 16.73 18.22 -2.77
C LYS A 473 15.81 17.14 -3.32
N PHE A 474 14.55 17.46 -3.55
CA PHE A 474 13.63 16.55 -4.21
C PHE A 474 14.06 16.28 -5.64
N LEU A 475 14.39 17.32 -6.42
CA LEU A 475 14.92 17.18 -7.78
C LEU A 475 16.23 16.38 -7.83
N GLU A 476 17.14 16.59 -6.88
CA GLU A 476 18.39 15.82 -6.75
C GLU A 476 18.16 14.33 -6.51
N LYS A 477 17.06 13.96 -5.85
CA LYS A 477 16.73 12.57 -5.48
C LYS A 477 15.83 11.86 -6.50
N LEU A 478 15.38 12.54 -7.56
CA LEU A 478 14.59 11.91 -8.64
C LEU A 478 15.49 11.20 -9.65
N ASP A 479 14.94 10.20 -10.34
CA ASP A 479 15.51 9.69 -11.59
C ASP A 479 15.28 10.75 -12.69
N LYS A 480 16.25 11.66 -12.83
CA LYS A 480 16.18 12.79 -13.76
C LYS A 480 16.15 12.31 -15.21
N ASP A 481 16.87 11.24 -15.52
CA ASP A 481 16.95 10.71 -16.88
C ASP A 481 15.62 10.13 -17.31
N LEU A 482 14.98 9.32 -16.44
CA LEU A 482 13.64 8.82 -16.70
C LEU A 482 12.63 9.96 -16.81
N CYS A 483 12.70 10.97 -15.94
CA CYS A 483 11.81 12.13 -16.03
C CYS A 483 11.92 12.82 -17.40
N MET A 484 13.14 13.11 -17.87
CA MET A 484 13.36 13.75 -19.17
C MET A 484 12.90 12.85 -20.32
N LEU A 485 13.11 11.54 -20.20
CA LEU A 485 12.65 10.56 -21.19
C LEU A 485 11.12 10.53 -21.30
N VAL A 486 10.41 10.50 -20.17
CA VAL A 486 8.95 10.55 -20.14
C VAL A 486 8.44 11.86 -20.75
N LEU A 487 9.05 13.01 -20.42
CA LEU A 487 8.68 14.29 -21.01
C LEU A 487 8.87 14.28 -22.53
N THR A 488 10.02 13.79 -22.99
CA THR A 488 10.39 13.77 -24.41
C THR A 488 9.47 12.86 -25.22
N ALA A 489 9.38 11.59 -24.82
CA ALA A 489 8.59 10.60 -25.53
C ALA A 489 7.10 10.95 -25.55
N TYR A 490 6.56 11.51 -24.45
CA TYR A 490 5.14 11.85 -24.39
C TYR A 490 4.80 13.05 -25.27
N TYR A 491 5.65 14.08 -25.27
CA TYR A 491 5.45 15.25 -26.10
C TYR A 491 5.57 14.92 -27.59
N GLU A 492 6.57 14.14 -28.01
CA GLU A 492 6.71 13.70 -29.41
C GLU A 492 5.56 12.78 -29.84
N ALA A 493 5.05 11.92 -28.95
CA ALA A 493 3.85 11.15 -29.20
C ALA A 493 2.63 12.05 -29.45
N ALA A 494 2.44 13.08 -28.61
CA ALA A 494 1.37 14.05 -28.78
C ALA A 494 1.53 14.86 -30.07
N ARG A 495 2.78 15.23 -30.42
CA ARG A 495 3.10 15.97 -31.64
C ARG A 495 2.78 15.17 -32.88
N THR A 496 3.21 13.91 -32.92
CA THR A 496 2.90 12.98 -34.01
C THR A 496 1.39 12.82 -34.20
N VAL A 497 0.63 12.66 -33.11
CA VAL A 497 -0.83 12.56 -33.17
C VAL A 497 -1.47 13.86 -33.66
N CYS A 498 -0.99 15.02 -33.23
CA CYS A 498 -1.53 16.32 -33.66
C CYS A 498 -1.25 16.59 -35.15
N LEU A 499 -0.03 16.32 -35.61
CA LEU A 499 0.35 16.48 -37.03
C LEU A 499 -0.43 15.52 -37.93
N ALA A 500 -0.66 14.28 -37.48
CA ALA A 500 -1.47 13.31 -38.24
C ALA A 500 -2.95 13.70 -38.34
N ARG A 501 -3.43 14.59 -37.47
CA ARG A 501 -4.84 15.04 -37.38
C ARG A 501 -5.02 16.52 -37.71
N GLU A 502 -4.02 17.12 -38.35
CA GLU A 502 -4.03 18.55 -38.65
C GLU A 502 -5.27 18.89 -39.51
N GLY A 503 -6.13 19.78 -38.99
CA GLY A 503 -7.40 20.16 -39.62
C GLY A 503 -8.64 19.35 -39.21
N GLU A 504 -8.49 18.24 -38.48
CA GLU A 504 -9.63 17.39 -38.05
C GLU A 504 -10.24 17.78 -36.70
N THR A 505 -9.46 18.43 -35.83
CA THR A 505 -9.89 18.79 -34.46
C THR A 505 -9.83 20.31 -34.24
N LYS A 506 -10.82 20.86 -33.51
CA LYS A 506 -10.90 22.30 -33.19
C LYS A 506 -9.99 22.72 -32.03
N TRP A 507 -9.36 21.77 -31.35
CA TRP A 507 -8.53 22.00 -30.17
C TRP A 507 -7.15 21.36 -30.41
N ASN A 508 -6.11 21.91 -29.78
CA ASN A 508 -4.72 21.49 -30.02
C ASN A 508 -4.13 20.95 -28.71
N PRO A 509 -3.97 19.62 -28.56
CA PRO A 509 -3.34 19.00 -27.40
C PRO A 509 -1.94 19.55 -27.08
N LEU A 510 -1.11 19.88 -28.08
CA LEU A 510 0.21 20.48 -27.85
C LEU A 510 0.13 21.85 -27.17
N ARG A 511 -0.89 22.66 -27.48
CA ARG A 511 -1.13 23.93 -26.77
C ARG A 511 -1.43 23.70 -25.29
N GLU A 512 -2.13 22.62 -24.92
CA GLU A 512 -2.37 22.31 -23.50
C GLU A 512 -1.12 21.78 -22.81
N LEU A 513 -0.28 21.00 -23.50
CA LEU A 513 1.01 20.56 -22.94
C LEU A 513 1.96 21.73 -22.69
N THR A 514 2.09 22.64 -23.65
CA THR A 514 3.01 23.80 -23.54
C THR A 514 2.57 24.79 -22.46
N LYS A 515 1.27 24.98 -22.23
CA LYS A 515 0.74 25.79 -21.11
C LYS A 515 1.20 25.35 -19.71
N LEU A 516 1.70 24.13 -19.56
CA LEU A 516 2.25 23.65 -18.28
C LEU A 516 3.60 24.31 -17.94
N PHE A 517 4.28 24.88 -18.93
CA PHE A 517 5.48 25.69 -18.75
C PHE A 517 5.07 27.13 -18.42
N ILE A 518 5.59 27.68 -17.31
CA ILE A 518 5.14 28.97 -16.80
C ILE A 518 6.06 30.07 -17.34
N LYS A 519 5.50 31.05 -18.07
CA LYS A 519 6.26 32.20 -18.58
C LYS A 519 6.92 32.98 -17.45
N ASN A 520 8.15 33.44 -17.68
CA ASN A 520 8.91 34.27 -16.73
C ASN A 520 9.23 33.57 -15.40
N GLU A 521 9.15 32.24 -15.34
CA GLU A 521 9.56 31.46 -14.19
C GLU A 521 10.89 30.76 -14.54
N GLU A 522 11.94 31.02 -13.77
CA GLU A 522 13.32 30.61 -14.08
C GLU A 522 13.45 29.10 -14.30
N ALA A 523 12.77 28.27 -13.51
CA ALA A 523 12.84 26.82 -13.64
C ALA A 523 12.11 26.30 -14.90
N SER A 524 11.02 26.98 -15.29
CA SER A 524 10.26 26.73 -16.52
C SER A 524 11.06 27.11 -17.75
N GLU A 525 11.71 28.27 -17.74
CA GLU A 525 12.60 28.70 -18.83
C GLU A 525 13.79 27.73 -18.95
N ALA A 526 14.40 27.32 -17.84
CA ALA A 526 15.50 26.36 -17.86
C ALA A 526 15.08 24.97 -18.39
N LEU A 527 13.91 24.47 -18.00
CA LEU A 527 13.38 23.21 -18.51
C LEU A 527 13.03 23.32 -20.00
N CYS A 528 12.41 24.42 -20.42
CA CYS A 528 12.06 24.70 -21.81
C CYS A 528 13.31 24.78 -22.69
N GLN A 529 14.34 25.52 -22.25
CA GLN A 529 15.61 25.61 -22.95
C GLN A 529 16.27 24.23 -23.11
N ARG A 530 16.21 23.39 -22.07
CA ARG A 530 16.77 22.03 -22.10
C ARG A 530 16.06 21.10 -23.08
N LEU A 531 14.73 21.20 -23.19
CA LEU A 531 13.92 20.31 -24.04
C LEU A 531 13.81 20.80 -25.48
N PHE A 532 13.70 22.12 -25.69
CA PHE A 532 13.31 22.71 -26.98
C PHE A 532 14.31 23.74 -27.54
N ASN A 533 15.37 24.09 -26.79
CA ASN A 533 16.31 25.16 -27.13
C ASN A 533 15.65 26.54 -27.35
N CYS A 534 14.55 26.82 -26.66
CA CYS A 534 13.84 28.08 -26.78
C CYS A 534 13.28 28.54 -25.43
N THR A 535 12.81 29.79 -25.40
CA THR A 535 12.05 30.35 -24.28
C THR A 535 10.63 29.78 -24.22
N VAL A 536 10.00 29.84 -23.04
CA VAL A 536 8.60 29.43 -22.87
C VAL A 536 7.67 30.27 -23.76
N ALA A 537 7.98 31.54 -23.97
CA ALA A 537 7.21 32.41 -24.86
C ALA A 537 7.20 31.89 -26.31
N GLU A 538 8.37 31.55 -26.85
CA GLU A 538 8.53 30.99 -28.20
C GLU A 538 7.92 29.60 -28.34
N LEU A 539 7.90 28.79 -27.28
CA LEU A 539 7.21 27.50 -27.26
C LEU A 539 5.68 27.67 -27.28
N HIS A 540 5.15 28.66 -26.57
CA HIS A 540 3.71 28.94 -26.58
C HIS A 540 3.23 29.47 -27.93
N GLU A 541 4.06 30.25 -28.61
CA GLU A 541 3.78 30.74 -29.96
C GLU A 541 3.87 29.62 -31.00
N ASN A 542 4.80 28.68 -30.82
CA ASN A 542 5.02 27.57 -31.73
C ASN A 542 5.04 26.21 -31.00
N PRO A 543 3.86 25.65 -30.67
CA PRO A 543 3.75 24.42 -29.89
C PRO A 543 4.07 23.14 -30.69
N ASP A 544 4.39 23.22 -31.98
CA ASP A 544 4.78 22.10 -32.84
C ASP A 544 6.31 21.87 -32.88
N ARG A 545 7.08 22.65 -32.11
CA ARG A 545 8.54 22.56 -32.02
C ARG A 545 8.99 21.14 -31.68
N GLU A 546 10.06 20.72 -32.33
CA GLU A 546 10.74 19.45 -32.06
C GLU A 546 11.50 19.51 -30.75
N ILE A 547 11.50 18.39 -30.02
CA ILE A 547 12.38 18.21 -28.88
C ILE A 547 13.81 17.96 -29.36
N ILE A 548 14.74 18.72 -28.81
CA ILE A 548 16.18 18.64 -29.13
C ILE A 548 16.96 17.88 -28.05
N TYR A 549 16.28 17.37 -27.02
CA TYR A 549 16.92 16.59 -25.98
C TYR A 549 17.39 15.24 -26.55
N GLU A 550 18.71 15.13 -26.81
CA GLU A 550 19.38 13.87 -27.11
C GLU A 550 19.34 12.99 -25.85
N ALA A 551 18.25 12.26 -25.67
CA ALA A 551 18.25 11.12 -24.77
C ALA A 551 19.29 10.14 -25.35
N HIS A 552 20.39 9.88 -24.62
CA HIS A 552 21.47 9.01 -25.07
C HIS A 552 20.91 7.74 -25.72
N GLU A 553 21.12 7.61 -27.03
CA GLU A 553 20.77 6.51 -27.95
C GLU A 553 19.45 5.78 -27.69
N PHE A 554 18.41 6.11 -28.47
CA PHE A 554 17.16 5.34 -28.54
C PHE A 554 16.86 4.89 -29.97
N THR A 555 16.54 3.62 -30.13
CA THR A 555 15.79 3.10 -31.28
C THR A 555 14.30 3.16 -30.97
N ALA A 556 13.59 4.11 -31.58
CA ALA A 556 12.14 4.08 -31.63
C ALA A 556 11.69 2.91 -32.52
N PRO A 557 10.90 1.94 -32.05
CA PRO A 557 10.24 1.00 -32.94
C PRO A 557 9.20 1.75 -33.78
N ILE A 558 9.12 1.33 -35.04
CA ILE A 558 8.20 1.80 -36.07
C ILE A 558 6.76 1.87 -35.52
N ILE A 559 6.10 3.00 -35.79
CA ILE A 559 4.65 3.19 -35.64
C ILE A 559 3.94 2.07 -36.41
N SER A 560 3.48 1.02 -35.72
CA SER A 560 2.65 0.01 -36.38
C SER A 560 1.22 0.56 -36.48
N SER A 561 0.97 1.16 -37.65
CA SER A 561 -0.30 1.38 -38.33
C SER A 561 -1.41 2.16 -37.62
N TYR A 562 -1.50 3.43 -38.01
CA TYR A 562 -2.77 3.95 -38.54
C TYR A 562 -3.20 3.03 -39.70
N ALA A 563 -4.00 2.00 -39.40
CA ALA A 563 -4.71 1.23 -40.42
C ALA A 563 -6.21 1.43 -40.20
N SER A 564 -6.73 2.38 -40.98
CA SER A 564 -8.10 2.45 -41.48
C SER A 564 -9.00 1.25 -41.11
N LYS A 565 -10.09 1.56 -40.37
CA LYS A 565 -11.42 0.89 -40.32
C LYS A 565 -11.98 0.50 -38.95
N HIS A 566 -11.26 0.59 -37.84
CA HIS A 566 -11.87 0.38 -36.51
C HIS A 566 -11.29 1.31 -35.42
N PRO A 567 -12.10 2.17 -34.78
CA PRO A 567 -11.64 3.18 -33.79
C PRO A 567 -11.34 2.60 -32.39
N SER A 568 -11.15 1.30 -32.23
CA SER A 568 -11.21 0.62 -30.92
C SER A 568 -9.88 0.10 -30.35
N LYS A 569 -8.71 0.53 -30.85
CA LYS A 569 -7.42 0.03 -30.32
C LYS A 569 -6.50 1.18 -29.91
N PHE A 570 -6.02 1.07 -28.68
CA PHE A 570 -5.11 1.98 -27.97
C PHE A 570 -3.97 2.53 -28.83
N PHE A 571 -3.61 3.81 -28.65
CA PHE A 571 -2.32 4.33 -29.10
C PHE A 571 -1.30 4.10 -27.99
N SER A 572 -0.39 3.15 -28.21
CA SER A 572 0.77 2.90 -27.35
C SER A 572 2.02 2.90 -28.22
N LEU A 573 2.95 3.79 -27.89
CA LEU A 573 4.29 3.81 -28.47
C LEU A 573 5.25 3.19 -27.45
N LYS A 574 6.06 2.22 -27.88
CA LYS A 574 7.00 1.50 -27.01
C LYS A 574 8.40 2.08 -27.14
N PHE A 575 9.07 2.28 -26.02
CA PHE A 575 10.44 2.75 -25.94
C PHE A 575 11.24 1.82 -25.01
N GLU A 576 12.40 1.36 -25.48
CA GLU A 576 13.33 0.56 -24.69
C GLU A 576 14.59 1.37 -24.42
N ARG A 577 15.09 1.35 -23.17
CA ARG A 577 16.40 1.90 -22.84
C ARG A 577 17.45 0.83 -23.12
N THR A 578 18.39 1.11 -24.02
CA THR A 578 19.55 0.23 -24.24
C THR A 578 20.55 0.37 -23.09
N PRO A 579 21.07 -0.74 -22.54
CA PRO A 579 22.25 -0.71 -21.67
C PRO A 579 23.43 -0.13 -22.46
N GLN A 580 24.26 0.69 -21.82
CA GLN A 580 25.46 1.28 -22.43
C GLN A 580 26.40 0.19 -22.97
N HIS A 581 26.37 -0.08 -24.27
CA HIS A 581 27.43 -0.80 -24.98
C HIS A 581 27.69 -0.20 -26.37
N SER A 582 28.83 0.50 -26.45
CA SER A 582 29.66 0.85 -27.61
C SER A 582 28.98 1.28 -28.92
N ASN A 583 29.19 2.57 -29.25
CA ASN A 583 29.16 3.18 -30.57
C ASN A 583 29.75 2.26 -31.65
N GLU A 584 28.90 1.63 -32.48
CA GLU A 584 29.16 1.26 -33.88
C GLU A 584 28.03 0.35 -34.39
N LYS A 585 26.97 0.95 -34.98
CA LYS A 585 26.09 0.44 -36.05
C LYS A 585 24.66 0.99 -35.93
N ILE A 586 24.45 2.26 -36.27
CA ILE A 586 23.10 2.82 -36.47
C ILE A 586 22.91 3.44 -37.88
N ASN A 587 23.98 3.73 -38.62
CA ASN A 587 23.88 4.32 -39.96
C ASN A 587 23.48 3.36 -41.10
N ALA A 588 23.21 2.07 -40.81
CA ALA A 588 22.83 1.09 -41.84
C ALA A 588 21.32 0.97 -42.08
N GLY A 589 20.46 1.34 -41.12
CA GLY A 589 19.01 1.12 -41.21
C GLY A 589 18.24 2.16 -42.03
N LEU A 590 18.82 3.32 -42.33
CA LEU A 590 18.13 4.44 -43.00
C LEU A 590 18.30 4.44 -44.53
N LYS A 591 19.10 3.53 -45.11
CA LYS A 591 19.36 3.50 -46.57
C LYS A 591 18.51 2.50 -47.37
N GLU A 592 17.73 1.63 -46.72
CA GLU A 592 16.97 0.58 -47.41
C GLU A 592 15.51 0.98 -47.76
N ILE A 593 15.04 2.16 -47.32
CA ILE A 593 13.63 2.60 -47.50
C ILE A 593 13.48 3.64 -48.63
N ALA A 594 14.57 4.14 -49.20
CA ALA A 594 14.52 5.17 -50.26
C ALA A 594 14.44 4.60 -51.70
N GLY A 595 14.26 3.29 -51.88
CA GLY A 595 14.25 2.69 -53.21
C GLY A 595 13.24 1.56 -53.32
N GLU A 596 11.95 1.90 -53.51
CA GLU A 596 11.01 1.14 -54.35
C GLU A 596 9.65 1.85 -54.39
N THR A 597 9.54 2.89 -55.22
CA THR A 597 8.26 3.37 -55.75
C THR A 597 8.19 3.04 -57.23
N THR A 598 7.56 1.92 -57.56
CA THR A 598 7.16 1.61 -58.95
C THR A 598 5.74 2.16 -59.16
N PRO A 599 5.48 3.00 -60.18
CA PRO A 599 4.16 3.57 -60.39
C PRO A 599 3.25 2.56 -61.12
N MET A 600 2.08 2.25 -60.54
CA MET A 600 1.03 1.50 -61.24
C MET A 600 0.23 2.42 -62.16
N ALA A 601 0.16 2.02 -63.42
CA ALA A 601 -0.49 2.71 -64.53
C ALA A 601 -2.01 2.80 -64.37
N SER A 602 -2.53 3.92 -64.86
CA SER A 602 -3.93 4.24 -65.11
C SER A 602 -4.65 3.18 -65.96
N ARG A 603 -5.82 2.72 -65.51
CA ARG A 603 -6.89 2.21 -66.39
C ARG A 603 -8.19 2.95 -66.10
N SER A 604 -8.55 3.79 -67.05
CA SER A 604 -9.89 4.32 -67.28
C SER A 604 -10.85 3.19 -67.64
N MET A 605 -12.09 3.29 -67.18
CA MET A 605 -13.20 2.48 -67.67
C MET A 605 -14.39 3.43 -67.89
N GLU A 606 -14.74 3.69 -69.15
CA GLU A 606 -16.09 4.08 -69.57
C GLU A 606 -16.70 2.87 -70.28
N ILE A 607 -17.89 2.48 -69.79
CA ILE A 607 -18.84 1.43 -70.23
C ILE A 607 -18.28 0.03 -70.48
#